data_AF-A0A7V2SK42-F1
#
_entry.id   AF-A0A7V2SK42-F1
#
_cell.length_a   1.000
_cell.length_b   1.000
_cell.length_c   1.000
_cell.angle_alpha   90.00
_cell.angle_beta   90.00
_cell.angle_gamma   90.00
#
_symmetry.space_group_name_H-M   'P 1'
#
loop_
_entity.id
_entity.type
_entity.pdbx_description
1 polymer ?
#
loop_
_entity_poly.entity_id
_entity_poly.type
_entity_poly.pdbx_seq_one_letter_code
_entity_poly.pdbx_strand_id
1 'polypeptide(L)'
;TYPEIAEMQARAIFEAATEVARKNGTAPIPEVMVPLIATKAELDMVADRIIAVAEQVQSESGVKLDYQVGTMVELPRACLTADKIAERAEFFSFGTNDLTQTTFGISRDDSARFIGEYTSRGILEVDPFVSLDQEGVGQLIKMAVEKGRSTRDGMKMGICGEHGGDPASVEFCHGAGLDYVSCSPFRVPIARLAAGQAAAAAKKG
;
A
#
# COMPACT_ATOMS: atom_id res chain seq x y z
N THR A 1 -13.52 8.70 19.36
CA THR A 1 -12.65 8.78 18.16
C THR A 1 -11.76 9.99 18.33
N TYR A 2 -10.58 10.00 17.68
CA TYR A 2 -9.57 11.08 17.81
C TYR A 2 -9.22 11.65 16.42
N PRO A 3 -10.18 12.30 15.74
CA PRO A 3 -9.94 12.87 14.41
C PRO A 3 -8.79 13.89 14.35
N GLU A 4 -8.53 14.58 15.46
CA GLU A 4 -7.48 15.57 15.60
C GLU A 4 -6.07 15.01 15.30
N ILE A 5 -5.87 13.70 15.43
CA ILE A 5 -4.59 13.06 15.11
C ILE A 5 -4.35 13.11 13.60
N ALA A 6 -5.34 12.73 12.79
CA ALA A 6 -5.24 12.77 11.34
C ALA A 6 -5.10 14.20 10.83
N GLU A 7 -5.84 15.14 11.44
CA GLU A 7 -5.77 16.57 11.11
C GLU A 7 -4.40 17.16 11.41
N MET A 8 -3.83 16.86 12.59
CA MET A 8 -2.49 17.31 12.97
C MET A 8 -1.42 16.74 12.03
N GLN A 9 -1.49 15.45 11.71
CA GLN A 9 -0.54 14.81 10.79
C GLN A 9 -0.65 15.38 9.37
N ALA A 10 -1.87 15.58 8.86
CA ALA A 10 -2.11 16.20 7.56
C ALA A 10 -1.55 17.63 7.51
N ARG A 11 -1.81 18.44 8.55
CA ARG A 11 -1.29 19.81 8.64
C ARG A 11 0.24 19.80 8.60
N ALA A 12 0.89 18.94 9.38
CA ALA A 12 2.35 18.81 9.38
C ALA A 12 2.91 18.48 7.99
N ILE A 13 2.26 17.56 7.25
CA ILE A 13 2.66 17.19 5.89
C ILE A 13 2.55 18.40 4.94
N PHE A 14 1.41 19.09 4.93
CA PHE A 14 1.16 20.16 3.98
C PHE A 14 1.92 21.46 4.30
N GLU A 15 2.13 21.78 5.59
CA GLU A 15 2.98 22.90 5.99
C GLU A 15 4.45 22.64 5.60
N ALA A 16 4.93 21.41 5.77
CA ALA A 16 6.27 21.03 5.32
C ALA A 16 6.41 21.14 3.79
N ALA A 17 5.43 20.64 3.03
CA ALA A 17 5.43 20.75 1.56
C ALA A 17 5.42 22.22 1.10
N THR A 18 4.62 23.06 1.76
CA THR A 18 4.58 24.51 1.56
C THR A 18 5.93 25.18 1.81
N GLU A 19 6.58 24.82 2.91
CA GLU A 19 7.87 25.39 3.29
C GLU A 19 8.99 25.00 2.30
N VAL A 20 8.97 23.76 1.81
CA VAL A 20 9.86 23.32 0.73
C VAL A 20 9.61 24.11 -0.55
N ALA A 21 8.34 24.34 -0.91
CA ALA A 21 7.98 25.13 -2.08
C ALA A 21 8.50 26.57 -1.99
N ARG A 22 8.39 27.20 -0.81
CA ARG A 22 8.89 28.57 -0.58
C ARG A 22 10.41 28.66 -0.71
N LYS A 23 11.14 27.65 -0.24
CA LYS A 23 12.61 27.62 -0.30
C LYS A 23 13.15 27.29 -1.68
N ASN A 24 12.53 26.34 -2.37
CA ASN A 24 13.09 25.73 -3.57
C ASN A 24 12.36 26.14 -4.86
N GLY A 25 11.24 26.86 -4.75
CA GLY A 25 10.39 27.25 -5.88
C GLY A 25 9.44 26.15 -6.37
N THR A 26 9.60 24.91 -5.90
CA THR A 26 8.75 23.76 -6.28
C THR A 26 8.38 22.93 -5.05
N ALA A 27 7.09 22.58 -4.92
CA ALA A 27 6.60 21.69 -3.88
C ALA A 27 6.88 20.21 -4.26
N PRO A 28 7.15 19.32 -3.29
CA PRO A 28 6.95 17.89 -3.49
C PRO A 28 5.45 17.60 -3.67
N ILE A 29 5.10 16.43 -4.21
CA ILE A 29 3.72 15.94 -4.29
C ILE A 29 3.50 14.94 -3.14
N PRO A 30 2.79 15.31 -2.05
CA PRO A 30 2.54 14.40 -0.95
C PRO A 30 1.50 13.34 -1.34
N GLU A 31 1.78 12.09 -0.98
CA GLU A 31 0.81 10.98 -1.01
C GLU A 31 0.41 10.65 0.44
N VAL A 32 -0.81 10.99 0.84
CA VAL A 32 -1.32 10.74 2.20
C VAL A 32 -2.14 9.47 2.19
N MET A 33 -1.71 8.47 2.96
CA MET A 33 -2.31 7.14 2.94
C MET A 33 -3.02 6.84 4.26
N VAL A 34 -4.29 6.42 4.16
CA VAL A 34 -5.08 6.02 5.34
C VAL A 34 -4.95 4.50 5.57
N PRO A 35 -4.49 4.06 6.75
CA PRO A 35 -4.32 2.64 7.07
C PRO A 35 -5.62 1.99 7.56
N LEU A 36 -5.63 0.65 7.57
CA LEU A 36 -6.61 -0.25 8.19
C LEU A 36 -8.07 0.04 7.82
N ILE A 37 -8.29 0.51 6.58
CA ILE A 37 -9.62 0.72 6.05
C ILE A 37 -10.25 -0.62 5.69
N ALA A 38 -11.49 -0.87 6.13
CA ALA A 38 -12.27 -2.02 5.72
C ALA A 38 -13.43 -1.65 4.78
N THR A 39 -13.86 -0.38 4.80
CA THR A 39 -15.03 0.15 4.10
C THR A 39 -14.73 1.50 3.44
N LYS A 40 -15.44 1.82 2.35
CA LYS A 40 -15.39 3.16 1.73
C LYS A 40 -15.75 4.27 2.73
N ALA A 41 -16.74 4.06 3.59
CA ALA A 41 -17.19 5.07 4.55
C ALA A 41 -16.11 5.46 5.56
N GLU A 42 -15.30 4.52 6.03
CA GLU A 42 -14.15 4.82 6.89
C GLU A 42 -13.12 5.69 6.15
N LEU A 43 -12.84 5.37 4.88
CA LEU A 43 -11.92 6.16 4.06
C LEU A 43 -12.48 7.57 3.79
N ASP A 44 -13.76 7.70 3.43
CA ASP A 44 -14.41 8.99 3.20
C ASP A 44 -14.24 9.91 4.42
N MET A 45 -14.57 9.38 5.62
CA MET A 45 -14.51 10.14 6.87
C MET A 45 -13.11 10.70 7.18
N VAL A 46 -12.04 9.96 6.89
CA VAL A 46 -10.67 10.41 7.16
C VAL A 46 -10.15 11.29 6.02
N ALA A 47 -10.44 10.91 4.76
CA ALA A 47 -10.02 11.67 3.60
C ALA A 47 -10.64 13.07 3.57
N ASP A 48 -11.92 13.23 3.95
CA ASP A 48 -12.57 14.55 4.02
C ASP A 48 -11.83 15.49 4.97
N ARG A 49 -11.31 14.97 6.10
CA ARG A 49 -10.52 15.76 7.06
C ARG A 49 -9.16 16.15 6.50
N ILE A 50 -8.47 15.20 5.84
CA ILE A 50 -7.17 15.46 5.20
C ILE A 50 -7.31 16.56 4.15
N ILE A 51 -8.35 16.49 3.31
CA ILE A 51 -8.63 17.47 2.26
C ILE A 51 -8.95 18.83 2.87
N ALA A 52 -9.82 18.91 3.89
CA ALA A 52 -10.14 20.17 4.56
C ALA A 52 -8.90 20.84 5.16
N VAL A 53 -7.97 20.06 5.73
CA VAL A 53 -6.71 20.58 6.27
C VAL A 53 -5.77 21.05 5.15
N ALA A 54 -5.67 20.33 4.03
CA ALA A 54 -4.92 20.78 2.86
C ALA A 54 -5.43 22.15 2.36
N GLU A 55 -6.75 22.28 2.19
CA GLU A 55 -7.39 23.53 1.77
C GLU A 55 -7.08 24.68 2.74
N GLN A 56 -7.15 24.42 4.05
CA GLN A 56 -6.83 25.41 5.07
C GLN A 56 -5.37 25.85 4.98
N VAL A 57 -4.42 24.92 4.91
CA VAL A 57 -2.99 25.23 4.80
C VAL A 57 -2.68 25.99 3.50
N GLN A 58 -3.28 25.60 2.38
CA GLN A 58 -3.12 26.31 1.11
C GLN A 58 -3.67 27.73 1.18
N SER A 59 -4.82 27.94 1.84
CA SER A 59 -5.42 29.26 2.04
C SER A 59 -4.57 30.14 2.96
N GLU A 60 -4.05 29.59 4.07
CA GLU A 60 -3.22 30.32 5.04
C GLU A 60 -1.84 30.68 4.45
N SER A 61 -1.29 29.79 3.62
CA SER A 61 0.06 29.93 3.09
C SER A 61 0.15 30.69 1.77
N GLY A 62 -0.94 30.74 1.00
CA GLY A 62 -0.97 31.23 -0.38
C GLY A 62 -0.28 30.30 -1.38
N VAL A 63 0.14 29.11 -0.98
CA VAL A 63 0.81 28.12 -1.84
C VAL A 63 -0.19 27.08 -2.29
N LYS A 64 -0.26 26.79 -3.59
CA LYS A 64 -1.01 25.63 -4.11
C LYS A 64 -0.13 24.38 -4.03
N LEU A 65 -0.73 23.29 -3.55
CA LEU A 65 -0.09 21.99 -3.46
C LEU A 65 -0.87 20.99 -4.31
N ASP A 66 -0.15 20.19 -5.10
CA ASP A 66 -0.66 18.96 -5.65
C ASP A 66 -0.41 17.84 -4.64
N TYR A 67 -1.42 17.02 -4.37
CA TYR A 67 -1.32 15.89 -3.44
C TYR A 67 -2.31 14.80 -3.83
N GLN A 68 -2.14 13.61 -3.25
CA GLN A 68 -3.08 12.51 -3.42
C GLN A 68 -3.48 11.93 -2.07
N VAL A 69 -4.73 11.49 -1.95
CA VAL A 69 -5.21 10.71 -0.81
C VAL A 69 -5.53 9.28 -1.26
N GLY A 70 -4.80 8.33 -0.70
CA GLY A 70 -4.97 6.90 -0.98
C GLY A 70 -5.18 6.10 0.30
N THR A 71 -5.12 4.79 0.16
CA THR A 71 -5.31 3.90 1.31
C THR A 71 -4.41 2.68 1.25
N MET A 72 -4.10 2.16 2.44
CA MET A 72 -3.48 0.86 2.55
C MET A 72 -4.57 -0.21 2.38
N VAL A 73 -4.33 -1.15 1.46
CA VAL A 73 -5.19 -2.32 1.27
C VAL A 73 -4.57 -3.49 2.01
N GLU A 74 -4.99 -3.65 3.27
CA GLU A 74 -4.37 -4.59 4.21
C GLU A 74 -5.38 -5.43 5.00
N LEU A 75 -6.67 -5.32 4.67
CA LEU A 75 -7.73 -6.15 5.21
C LEU A 75 -8.42 -6.92 4.06
N PRO A 76 -8.80 -8.20 4.25
CA PRO A 76 -9.50 -8.98 3.24
C PRO A 76 -10.78 -8.30 2.77
N ARG A 77 -11.52 -7.65 3.67
CA ARG A 77 -12.73 -6.89 3.32
C ARG A 77 -12.44 -5.72 2.35
N ALA A 78 -11.30 -5.05 2.51
CA ALA A 78 -10.87 -4.00 1.61
C ALA A 78 -10.60 -4.55 0.21
N CYS A 79 -9.95 -5.70 0.11
CA CYS A 79 -9.72 -6.38 -1.18
C CYS A 79 -11.03 -6.79 -1.85
N LEU A 80 -11.96 -7.37 -1.07
CA LEU A 80 -13.27 -7.82 -1.55
C LEU A 80 -14.17 -6.68 -2.05
N THR A 81 -13.96 -5.45 -1.56
CA THR A 81 -14.76 -4.27 -1.90
C THR A 81 -13.93 -3.13 -2.51
N ALA A 82 -12.79 -3.49 -3.11
CA ALA A 82 -11.81 -2.56 -3.64
C ALA A 82 -12.38 -1.61 -4.71
N ASP A 83 -13.39 -2.07 -5.47
CA ASP A 83 -14.15 -1.28 -6.43
C ASP A 83 -14.78 -0.05 -5.77
N LYS A 84 -15.39 -0.22 -4.60
CA LYS A 84 -16.02 0.87 -3.84
C LYS A 84 -14.98 1.78 -3.19
N ILE A 85 -13.89 1.20 -2.69
CA ILE A 85 -12.82 1.98 -2.05
C ILE A 85 -12.11 2.86 -3.09
N ALA A 86 -11.92 2.36 -4.32
CA ALA A 86 -11.32 3.08 -5.44
C ALA A 86 -12.13 4.28 -5.96
N GLU A 87 -13.42 4.37 -5.63
CA GLU A 87 -14.22 5.58 -5.89
C GLU A 87 -13.64 6.80 -5.16
N ARG A 88 -13.02 6.57 -3.99
CA ARG A 88 -12.41 7.61 -3.17
C ARG A 88 -10.89 7.62 -3.23
N ALA A 89 -10.25 6.46 -3.10
CA ALA A 89 -8.80 6.37 -3.08
C ALA A 89 -8.19 6.70 -4.44
N GLU A 90 -7.09 7.46 -4.43
CA GLU A 90 -6.34 7.81 -5.65
C GLU A 90 -5.21 6.82 -5.96
N PHE A 91 -4.81 6.03 -4.95
CA PHE A 91 -3.84 4.95 -5.07
C PHE A 91 -4.09 3.88 -3.99
N PHE A 92 -3.59 2.67 -4.24
CA PHE A 92 -3.52 1.60 -3.24
C PHE A 92 -2.07 1.25 -2.91
N SER A 93 -1.81 0.99 -1.63
CA SER A 93 -0.60 0.28 -1.20
C SER A 93 -1.00 -0.98 -0.44
N PHE A 94 -0.58 -2.15 -0.91
CA PHE A 94 -0.86 -3.40 -0.24
C PHE A 94 0.03 -3.55 1.00
N GLY A 95 -0.60 -3.47 2.17
CA GLY A 95 0.01 -3.76 3.47
C GLY A 95 -0.01 -5.26 3.72
N THR A 96 0.92 -5.98 3.09
CA THR A 96 0.84 -7.45 3.02
C THR A 96 1.16 -8.15 4.33
N ASN A 97 1.79 -7.49 5.30
CA ASN A 97 1.98 -8.08 6.63
C ASN A 97 0.63 -8.29 7.32
N ASP A 98 -0.19 -7.24 7.42
CA ASP A 98 -1.52 -7.29 8.03
C ASP A 98 -2.52 -8.07 7.16
N LEU A 99 -2.39 -7.99 5.83
CA LEU A 99 -3.21 -8.79 4.93
C LEU A 99 -2.93 -10.29 5.09
N THR A 100 -1.66 -10.70 5.18
CA THR A 100 -1.30 -12.09 5.48
C THR A 100 -1.84 -12.51 6.84
N GLN A 101 -1.63 -11.70 7.88
CA GLN A 101 -2.10 -11.99 9.24
C GLN A 101 -3.61 -12.24 9.29
N THR A 102 -4.40 -11.38 8.65
CA THR A 102 -5.86 -11.47 8.66
C THR A 102 -6.42 -12.50 7.68
N THR A 103 -5.68 -12.84 6.62
CA THR A 103 -6.06 -13.92 5.68
C THR A 103 -5.82 -15.30 6.29
N PHE A 104 -4.65 -15.50 6.92
CA PHE A 104 -4.31 -16.75 7.57
C PHE A 104 -4.95 -16.90 8.97
N GLY A 105 -5.35 -15.80 9.59
CA GLY A 105 -5.75 -15.79 11.00
C GLY A 105 -4.57 -16.05 11.95
N ILE A 106 -3.38 -15.58 11.59
CA ILE A 106 -2.13 -15.82 12.33
C ILE A 106 -1.54 -14.48 12.77
N SER A 107 -1.38 -14.30 14.09
CA SER A 107 -0.59 -13.21 14.65
C SER A 107 0.89 -13.36 14.27
N ARG A 108 1.49 -12.34 13.65
CA ARG A 108 2.91 -12.36 13.28
C ARG A 108 3.82 -12.50 14.50
N ASP A 109 3.47 -11.86 15.60
CA ASP A 109 4.28 -11.87 16.83
C ASP A 109 4.23 -13.23 17.55
N ASP A 110 3.16 -13.99 17.35
CA ASP A 110 2.98 -15.32 17.96
C ASP A 110 3.39 -16.48 17.03
N SER A 111 3.51 -16.23 15.73
CA SER A 111 3.74 -17.25 14.70
C SER A 111 5.08 -17.98 14.87
N ALA A 112 6.10 -17.31 15.41
CA ALA A 112 7.44 -17.87 15.61
C ALA A 112 7.44 -19.18 16.44
N ARG A 113 6.39 -19.41 17.24
CA ARG A 113 6.25 -20.62 18.08
C ARG A 113 5.91 -21.87 17.28
N PHE A 114 5.33 -21.75 16.09
CA PHE A 114 4.84 -22.90 15.32
C PHE A 114 5.19 -22.86 13.83
N ILE A 115 5.56 -21.70 13.26
CA ILE A 115 5.78 -21.57 11.83
C ILE A 115 6.93 -22.47 11.33
N GLY A 116 7.98 -22.65 12.15
CA GLY A 116 9.08 -23.56 11.85
C GLY A 116 8.66 -25.04 11.85
N GLU A 117 7.69 -25.42 12.68
CA GLU A 117 7.14 -26.77 12.65
C GLU A 117 6.28 -26.98 11.40
N TYR A 118 5.50 -25.98 11.00
CA TYR A 118 4.67 -26.03 9.80
C TYR A 118 5.52 -26.18 8.53
N THR A 119 6.61 -25.42 8.44
CA THR A 119 7.53 -25.49 7.29
C THR A 119 8.32 -26.80 7.25
N SER A 120 8.84 -27.26 8.38
CA SER A 120 9.56 -28.54 8.44
C SER A 120 8.69 -29.76 8.12
N ARG A 121 7.38 -29.69 8.39
CA ARG A 121 6.39 -30.72 8.04
C ARG A 121 5.79 -30.55 6.64
N GLY A 122 6.16 -29.51 5.90
CA GLY A 122 5.61 -29.22 4.57
C GLY A 122 4.13 -28.82 4.58
N ILE A 123 3.60 -28.37 5.72
CA ILE A 123 2.24 -27.81 5.83
C ILE A 123 2.20 -26.45 5.14
N LEU A 124 3.27 -25.66 5.31
CA LEU A 124 3.54 -24.45 4.56
C LEU A 124 4.87 -24.63 3.85
N GLU A 125 4.97 -24.23 2.59
CA GLU A 125 6.23 -24.32 1.85
C GLU A 125 7.27 -23.33 2.38
N VAL A 126 6.81 -22.13 2.73
CA VAL A 126 7.63 -21.01 3.23
C VAL A 126 6.84 -20.24 4.28
N ASP A 127 7.54 -19.52 5.15
CA ASP A 127 6.92 -18.55 6.06
C ASP A 127 6.19 -17.46 5.23
N PRO A 128 4.85 -17.33 5.38
CA PRO A 128 4.05 -16.41 4.58
C PRO A 128 4.26 -14.93 4.95
N PHE A 129 5.04 -14.63 5.99
CA PHE A 129 5.48 -13.27 6.32
C PHE A 129 6.85 -12.91 5.72
N VAL A 130 7.53 -13.87 5.09
CA VAL A 130 8.82 -13.68 4.41
C VAL A 130 8.63 -13.64 2.90
N SER A 131 7.88 -14.60 2.35
CA SER A 131 7.50 -14.67 0.95
C SER A 131 5.99 -14.71 0.84
N LEU A 132 5.45 -13.92 -0.09
CA LEU A 132 4.01 -13.77 -0.27
C LEU A 132 3.36 -15.11 -0.61
N ASP A 133 2.33 -15.47 0.15
CA ASP A 133 1.41 -16.56 -0.22
C ASP A 133 0.64 -16.17 -1.49
N GLN A 134 0.96 -16.79 -2.61
CA GLN A 134 0.35 -16.49 -3.90
C GLN A 134 -1.02 -17.17 -4.08
N GLU A 135 -1.30 -18.24 -3.33
CA GLU A 135 -2.53 -19.04 -3.47
C GLU A 135 -3.69 -18.46 -2.67
N GLY A 136 -3.44 -17.85 -1.51
CA GLY A 136 -4.46 -17.17 -0.72
C GLY A 136 -4.36 -15.64 -0.82
N VAL A 137 -3.34 -15.06 -0.18
CA VAL A 137 -3.13 -13.60 -0.11
C VAL A 137 -2.99 -12.99 -1.51
N GLY A 138 -2.31 -13.68 -2.42
CA GLY A 138 -2.16 -13.27 -3.81
C GLY A 138 -3.50 -13.18 -4.55
N GLN A 139 -4.49 -14.03 -4.26
CA GLN A 139 -5.81 -13.91 -4.86
C GLN A 139 -6.53 -12.64 -4.42
N LEU A 140 -6.40 -12.26 -3.15
CA LEU A 140 -6.96 -11.01 -2.64
C LEU A 140 -6.31 -9.80 -3.32
N ILE A 141 -4.98 -9.81 -3.51
CA ILE A 141 -4.27 -8.74 -4.21
C ILE A 141 -4.77 -8.64 -5.66
N LYS A 142 -4.81 -9.75 -6.42
CA LYS A 142 -5.28 -9.77 -7.81
C LYS A 142 -6.71 -9.23 -7.92
N MET A 143 -7.60 -9.68 -7.05
CA MET A 143 -8.99 -9.22 -7.01
C MET A 143 -9.07 -7.71 -6.75
N ALA A 144 -8.27 -7.21 -5.79
CA ALA A 144 -8.25 -5.80 -5.45
C ALA A 144 -7.70 -4.93 -6.60
N VAL A 145 -6.69 -5.42 -7.32
CA VAL A 145 -6.14 -4.76 -8.51
C VAL A 145 -7.19 -4.65 -9.60
N GLU A 146 -7.84 -5.77 -9.95
CA GLU A 146 -8.88 -5.82 -10.98
C GLU A 146 -10.04 -4.89 -10.63
N LYS A 147 -10.60 -5.04 -9.42
CA LYS A 147 -11.73 -4.24 -8.96
C LYS A 147 -11.39 -2.76 -8.86
N GLY A 148 -10.24 -2.42 -8.30
CA GLY A 148 -9.81 -1.03 -8.15
C GLY A 148 -9.66 -0.34 -9.51
N ARG A 149 -8.99 -1.00 -10.47
CA ARG A 149 -8.81 -0.45 -11.83
C ARG A 149 -10.10 -0.44 -12.64
N SER A 150 -11.06 -1.33 -12.35
CA SER A 150 -12.38 -1.27 -12.98
C SER A 150 -13.17 0.00 -12.61
N THR A 151 -12.92 0.58 -11.42
CA THR A 151 -13.53 1.83 -10.98
C THR A 151 -12.70 3.05 -11.39
N ARG A 152 -11.37 2.98 -11.23
CA ARG A 152 -10.44 4.07 -11.55
C ARG A 152 -9.34 3.55 -12.46
N ASP A 153 -9.50 3.79 -13.76
CA ASP A 153 -8.51 3.39 -14.75
C ASP A 153 -7.15 4.06 -14.48
N GLY A 154 -6.07 3.30 -14.68
CA GLY A 154 -4.71 3.77 -14.41
C GLY A 154 -4.41 4.08 -12.93
N MET A 155 -5.25 3.65 -11.98
CA MET A 155 -4.97 3.86 -10.55
C MET A 155 -3.63 3.24 -10.17
N LYS A 156 -2.78 4.05 -9.53
CA LYS A 156 -1.46 3.64 -9.01
C LYS A 156 -1.67 2.62 -7.89
N MET A 157 -1.00 1.49 -8.00
CA MET A 157 -1.06 0.41 -7.02
C MET A 157 0.34 -0.13 -6.75
N GLY A 158 0.72 -0.25 -5.48
CA GLY A 158 1.97 -0.91 -5.13
C GLY A 158 1.86 -1.73 -3.87
N ILE A 159 2.99 -2.29 -3.46
CA ILE A 159 3.11 -3.11 -2.26
C ILE A 159 4.16 -2.49 -1.33
N CYS A 160 3.92 -2.55 -0.03
CA CYS A 160 4.89 -2.15 0.98
C CYS A 160 5.12 -3.27 2.00
N GLY A 161 6.29 -3.26 2.62
CA GLY A 161 6.67 -4.20 3.68
C GLY A 161 7.73 -5.20 3.23
N GLU A 162 7.82 -6.32 3.94
CA GLU A 162 8.91 -7.29 3.74
C GLU A 162 8.85 -7.96 2.37
N HIS A 163 7.64 -8.29 1.90
CA HIS A 163 7.42 -8.92 0.60
C HIS A 163 7.88 -8.03 -0.57
N GLY A 164 7.89 -6.71 -0.41
CA GLY A 164 8.36 -5.78 -1.45
C GLY A 164 9.85 -5.94 -1.78
N GLY A 165 10.63 -6.63 -0.94
CA GLY A 165 12.04 -6.92 -1.19
C GLY A 165 12.36 -8.40 -1.39
N ASP A 166 11.35 -9.26 -1.50
CA ASP A 166 11.50 -10.70 -1.74
C ASP A 166 11.36 -11.00 -3.25
N PRO A 167 12.34 -11.66 -3.91
CA PRO A 167 12.30 -11.85 -5.36
C PRO A 167 11.04 -12.53 -5.90
N ALA A 168 10.57 -13.60 -5.25
CA ALA A 168 9.38 -14.33 -5.70
C ALA A 168 8.11 -13.47 -5.55
N SER A 169 8.01 -12.74 -4.46
CA SER A 169 6.92 -11.78 -4.22
C SER A 169 6.95 -10.62 -5.22
N VAL A 170 8.13 -10.09 -5.56
CA VAL A 170 8.29 -9.03 -6.57
C VAL A 170 7.89 -9.52 -7.96
N GLU A 171 8.26 -10.76 -8.32
CA GLU A 171 7.82 -11.39 -9.57
C GLU A 171 6.29 -11.54 -9.61
N PHE A 172 5.68 -12.00 -8.52
CA PHE A 172 4.22 -12.04 -8.41
C PHE A 172 3.60 -10.65 -8.60
N CYS A 173 4.15 -9.62 -7.94
CA CYS A 173 3.64 -8.26 -8.04
C CYS A 173 3.69 -7.73 -9.48
N HIS A 174 4.77 -8.04 -10.21
CA HIS A 174 4.87 -7.74 -11.63
C HIS A 174 3.76 -8.44 -12.44
N GLY A 175 3.58 -9.75 -12.25
CA GLY A 175 2.54 -10.53 -12.93
C GLY A 175 1.11 -10.12 -12.55
N ALA A 176 0.90 -9.64 -11.33
CA ALA A 176 -0.37 -9.07 -10.86
C ALA A 176 -0.60 -7.63 -11.37
N GLY A 177 0.39 -7.03 -12.05
CA GLY A 177 0.29 -5.71 -12.66
C GLY A 177 0.42 -4.55 -11.69
N LEU A 178 1.10 -4.70 -10.54
CA LEU A 178 1.40 -3.58 -9.64
C LEU A 178 2.41 -2.62 -10.30
N ASP A 179 2.26 -1.33 -9.99
CA ASP A 179 3.08 -0.24 -10.54
C ASP A 179 4.43 -0.10 -9.83
N TYR A 180 4.49 -0.46 -8.54
CA TYR A 180 5.73 -0.39 -7.77
C TYR A 180 5.78 -1.42 -6.63
N VAL A 181 7.01 -1.71 -6.19
CA VAL A 181 7.31 -2.37 -4.93
C VAL A 181 8.09 -1.41 -4.03
N SER A 182 7.80 -1.42 -2.73
CA SER A 182 8.48 -0.59 -1.72
C SER A 182 9.04 -1.49 -0.62
N CYS A 183 10.33 -1.34 -0.35
CA CYS A 183 11.07 -2.18 0.59
C CYS A 183 12.09 -1.36 1.39
N SER A 184 12.69 -1.98 2.41
CA SER A 184 13.77 -1.33 3.18
C SER A 184 14.95 -0.93 2.29
N PRO A 185 15.71 0.13 2.63
CA PRO A 185 16.76 0.66 1.76
C PRO A 185 17.78 -0.37 1.27
N PHE A 186 18.19 -1.29 2.14
CA PHE A 186 19.17 -2.34 1.80
C PHE A 186 18.62 -3.40 0.85
N ARG A 187 17.30 -3.56 0.76
CA ARG A 187 16.64 -4.50 -0.16
C ARG A 187 16.35 -3.89 -1.52
N VAL A 188 16.52 -2.57 -1.71
CA VAL A 188 16.27 -1.89 -3.00
C VAL A 188 17.05 -2.52 -4.17
N PRO A 189 18.35 -2.85 -4.06
CA PRO A 189 19.07 -3.49 -5.15
C PRO A 189 18.49 -4.87 -5.53
N ILE A 190 18.03 -5.63 -4.53
CA ILE A 190 17.40 -6.95 -4.73
C ILE A 190 16.07 -6.78 -5.46
N ALA A 191 15.22 -5.88 -4.98
CA ALA A 191 13.92 -5.60 -5.60
C ALA A 191 14.06 -5.13 -7.06
N ARG A 192 15.06 -4.27 -7.34
CA ARG A 192 15.36 -3.83 -8.72
C ARG A 192 15.82 -4.96 -9.62
N LEU A 193 16.68 -5.83 -9.13
CA LEU A 193 17.15 -6.99 -9.90
C LEU A 193 16.00 -7.96 -10.19
N ALA A 194 15.21 -8.29 -9.17
CA ALA A 194 14.05 -9.17 -9.30
C ALA A 194 13.01 -8.61 -10.27
N ALA A 195 12.66 -7.31 -10.17
CA ALA A 195 11.75 -6.67 -11.11
C ALA A 195 12.28 -6.69 -12.55
N GLY A 196 13.59 -6.49 -12.75
CA GLY A 196 14.23 -6.60 -14.06
C GLY A 196 14.18 -8.02 -14.63
N GLN A 197 14.37 -9.04 -13.79
CA GLN A 197 14.25 -10.45 -14.16
C GLN A 197 12.82 -10.81 -14.55
N ALA A 198 11.83 -10.40 -13.74
CA ALA A 198 10.41 -10.62 -14.01
C ALA A 198 9.99 -10.00 -15.35
N ALA A 199 10.38 -8.75 -15.60
CA ALA A 199 10.10 -8.07 -16.87
C ALA A 199 10.80 -8.73 -18.07
N ALA A 200 12.02 -9.27 -17.89
CA ALA A 200 12.74 -9.98 -18.95
C ALA A 200 12.13 -11.35 -19.25
N ALA A 201 11.62 -12.06 -18.25
CA ALA A 201 10.92 -13.34 -18.40
C ALA A 201 9.57 -13.14 -19.12
N ALA A 202 8.80 -12.11 -18.75
CA ALA A 202 7.51 -11.80 -19.36
C ALA A 202 7.59 -11.46 -20.87
N LYS A 203 8.73 -10.96 -21.36
CA LYS A 203 8.95 -10.69 -22.80
C LYS A 203 9.25 -11.92 -23.64
N LYS A 204 9.58 -13.06 -23.01
CA LYS A 204 9.95 -14.30 -23.71
C LYS A 204 8.77 -15.26 -23.90
N GLY A 205 7.66 -15.06 -23.18
CA GLY A 205 6.40 -15.78 -23.35
C GLY A 205 5.47 -15.04 -24.31
#